data_AF-D3RVA6-F1
#
_entry.id   AF-D3RVA6-F1
#
_cell.length_a   1.000
_cell.length_b   1.000
_cell.length_c   1.000
_cell.angle_alpha   90.00
_cell.angle_beta   90.00
_cell.angle_gamma   90.00
#
_symmetry.space_group_name_H-M   'P 1'
#
loop_
_entity.id
_entity.type
_entity.pdbx_description
1 polymer ?
#
loop_
_entity_poly.entity_id
_entity_poly.type
_entity_poly.pdbx_seq_one_letter_code
_entity_poly.pdbx_strand_id
1 'polypeptide(L)'
;MQERPVIKTAIPKRRYQAGRYAASLLGEIESGDGRRYRYILAFVVQGQAEPVLYVCSEPTPPAEQAAGAYRLRVVSETLTETLDTDDGWGDLDRFAEQALRVGVQMLGLPESGIVRLL
;
A
#
# COMPACT_ATOMS: atom_id res chain seq x y z
N MET A 1 -2.48 15.42 -0.65
CA MET A 1 -2.45 14.30 -1.62
C MET A 1 -3.73 14.28 -2.46
N GLN A 2 -3.65 14.50 -3.78
CA GLN A 2 -4.83 14.46 -4.67
C GLN A 2 -5.33 13.04 -4.97
N GLU A 3 -4.42 12.08 -5.17
CA GLU A 3 -4.77 10.70 -5.54
C GLU A 3 -4.80 9.71 -4.36
N ARG A 4 -4.95 10.22 -3.13
CA ARG A 4 -5.03 9.35 -1.96
C ARG A 4 -6.25 8.42 -2.05
N PRO A 5 -6.13 7.14 -1.65
CA PRO A 5 -7.27 6.25 -1.57
C PRO A 5 -8.36 6.81 -0.65
N VAL A 6 -9.61 6.79 -1.12
CA VAL A 6 -10.78 7.12 -0.29
C VAL A 6 -11.34 5.79 0.23
N ILE A 7 -10.99 5.43 1.46
CA ILE A 7 -11.40 4.17 2.08
C ILE A 7 -12.68 4.41 2.90
N LYS A 8 -13.76 3.74 2.54
CA LYS A 8 -15.01 3.75 3.34
C LYS A 8 -14.93 2.73 4.48
N THR A 9 -14.55 1.50 4.14
CA THR A 9 -14.35 0.41 5.09
C THR A 9 -13.18 -0.47 4.64
N ALA A 10 -12.48 -1.08 5.60
CA ALA A 10 -11.46 -2.08 5.33
C ALA A 10 -11.23 -2.96 6.57
N ILE A 11 -10.72 -4.17 6.37
CA ILE A 11 -10.30 -5.07 7.44
C ILE A 11 -8.78 -4.96 7.60
N PRO A 12 -8.28 -4.51 8.77
CA PRO A 12 -6.85 -4.57 9.08
C PRO A 12 -6.37 -6.02 9.08
N LYS A 13 -5.38 -6.33 8.24
CA LYS A 13 -4.78 -7.66 8.13
C LYS A 13 -3.53 -7.79 8.97
N ARG A 14 -2.68 -6.75 8.95
CA ARG A 14 -1.40 -6.70 9.68
C ARG A 14 -1.06 -5.26 10.04
N ARG A 15 -0.26 -5.11 11.09
CA ARG A 15 0.30 -3.83 11.51
C ARG A 15 1.80 -3.96 11.64
N TYR A 16 2.50 -2.88 11.32
CA TYR A 16 3.95 -2.80 11.41
C TYR A 16 4.36 -1.47 12.01
N GLN A 17 5.53 -1.44 12.61
CA GLN A 17 6.25 -0.22 12.97
C GLN A 17 7.50 -0.14 12.08
N ALA A 18 7.70 0.99 11.42
CA ALA A 18 8.91 1.27 10.63
C ALA A 18 9.46 2.64 11.04
N GLY A 19 10.49 2.65 11.88
CA GLY A 19 10.99 3.89 12.49
C GLY A 19 9.89 4.65 13.22
N ARG A 20 9.61 5.90 12.80
CA ARG A 20 8.54 6.74 13.37
C ARG A 20 7.15 6.53 12.75
N TYR A 21 7.01 5.58 11.84
CA TYR A 21 5.77 5.37 11.10
C TYR A 21 5.09 4.09 11.55
N ALA A 22 3.79 4.17 11.79
CA ALA A 22 2.92 3.00 11.87
C ALA A 22 2.46 2.66 10.44
N ALA A 23 2.59 1.40 10.04
CA ALA A 23 2.10 0.93 8.75
C ALA A 23 0.97 -0.08 8.95
N SER A 24 -0.20 0.18 8.38
CA SER A 24 -1.37 -0.69 8.46
C SER A 24 -1.66 -1.33 7.11
N LEU A 25 -1.60 -2.65 7.06
CA LEU A 25 -1.99 -3.44 5.89
C LEU A 25 -3.48 -3.72 5.97
N LEU A 26 -4.21 -3.27 4.96
CA LEU A 26 -5.65 -3.35 4.83
C LEU A 26 -6.01 -4.31 3.69
N GLY A 27 -7.09 -5.06 3.87
CA GLY A 27 -7.72 -5.88 2.84
C GLY A 27 -9.25 -5.81 2.97
N GLU A 28 -9.98 -6.45 2.06
CA GLU A 28 -11.46 -6.36 2.02
C GLU A 28 -11.93 -4.90 2.02
N ILE A 29 -11.44 -4.15 1.04
CA ILE A 29 -11.53 -2.69 1.01
C ILE A 29 -12.75 -2.28 0.20
N GLU A 30 -13.63 -1.47 0.79
CA GLU A 30 -14.62 -0.69 0.05
C GLU A 30 -14.07 0.73 -0.15
N SER A 31 -13.94 1.13 -1.41
CA SER A 31 -13.46 2.46 -1.78
C SER A 31 -14.59 3.42 -2.11
N GLY A 32 -14.32 4.71 -1.97
CA GLY A 32 -15.18 5.83 -2.35
C GLY A 32 -14.68 6.62 -3.56
N ASP A 33 -13.52 6.27 -4.11
CA ASP A 33 -12.87 6.94 -5.25
C ASP A 33 -13.08 6.20 -6.60
N GLY A 34 -13.87 5.12 -6.60
CA GLY A 34 -14.14 4.32 -7.79
C GLY A 34 -13.00 3.38 -8.22
N ARG A 35 -11.88 3.36 -7.49
CA ARG A 35 -10.78 2.40 -7.71
C ARG A 35 -10.99 1.15 -6.89
N ARG A 36 -10.59 -0.02 -7.40
CA ARG A 36 -10.65 -1.27 -6.61
C ARG A 36 -9.28 -1.55 -6.03
N TYR A 37 -9.25 -1.92 -4.76
CA TYR A 37 -8.03 -2.27 -4.07
C TYR A 37 -8.12 -3.71 -3.56
N ARG A 38 -7.11 -4.51 -3.89
CA ARG A 38 -6.92 -5.82 -3.29
C ARG A 38 -6.33 -5.65 -1.89
N TYR A 39 -5.26 -4.87 -1.80
CA TYR A 39 -4.60 -4.50 -0.54
C TYR A 39 -4.13 -3.05 -0.58
N ILE A 40 -4.05 -2.44 0.60
CA ILE A 40 -3.40 -1.14 0.81
C ILE A 40 -2.49 -1.25 2.03
N LEU A 41 -1.24 -0.82 1.91
CA LEU A 41 -0.35 -0.56 3.04
C LEU A 41 -0.25 0.96 3.23
N ALA A 42 -0.83 1.48 4.31
CA ALA A 42 -0.85 2.90 4.63
C ALA A 42 0.15 3.23 5.74
N PHE A 43 1.05 4.20 5.49
CA PHE A 43 2.03 4.67 6.46
C PHE A 43 1.57 5.98 7.09
N VAL A 44 1.45 5.98 8.41
CA VAL A 44 1.04 7.12 9.23
C VAL A 44 2.21 7.50 10.12
N VAL A 45 2.58 8.79 10.14
CA VAL A 45 3.56 9.29 11.11
C VAL A 45 2.98 9.15 12.52
N GLN A 46 3.76 8.65 13.47
CA GLN A 46 3.30 8.53 14.86
C GLN A 46 2.77 9.88 15.39
N GLY A 47 1.59 9.85 16.01
CA GLY A 47 0.90 11.04 16.51
C GLY A 47 0.09 11.81 15.45
N GLN A 48 0.13 11.39 14.18
CA GLN A 48 -0.76 11.89 13.13
C GLN A 48 -1.93 10.92 12.89
N ALA A 49 -3.02 11.45 12.34
CA ALA A 49 -4.19 10.65 11.95
C ALA A 49 -4.15 10.24 10.48
N GLU A 50 -3.60 11.09 9.62
CA GLU A 50 -3.63 10.91 8.17
C GLU A 50 -2.38 10.19 7.66
N PRO A 51 -2.53 9.18 6.78
CA PRO A 51 -1.39 8.57 6.11
C PRO A 51 -0.69 9.53 5.14
N VAL A 52 0.63 9.44 5.08
CA VAL A 52 1.49 10.25 4.19
C VAL A 52 1.96 9.48 2.95
N LEU A 53 1.81 8.15 2.97
CA LEU A 53 2.18 7.26 1.89
C LEU A 53 1.25 6.06 1.88
N TYR A 54 0.83 5.67 0.68
CA TYR A 54 0.11 4.46 0.40
C TYR A 54 0.87 3.64 -0.63
N VAL A 55 0.96 2.35 -0.38
CA VAL A 55 1.31 1.36 -1.40
C VAL A 55 0.07 0.49 -1.61
N CYS A 56 -0.31 0.29 -2.86
CA CYS A 56 -1.58 -0.29 -3.25
C CYS A 56 -1.34 -1.48 -4.17
N SER A 57 -2.12 -2.55 -3.97
CA SER A 57 -2.33 -3.59 -4.97
C SER A 57 -3.71 -3.37 -5.59
N GLU A 58 -3.74 -3.06 -6.88
CA GLU A 58 -4.96 -2.74 -7.64
C GLU A 58 -5.15 -3.77 -8.76
N PRO A 59 -6.37 -4.25 -9.05
CA PRO A 59 -6.61 -5.08 -10.24
C PRO A 59 -6.20 -4.33 -11.51
N THR A 60 -5.50 -5.01 -12.40
CA THR A 60 -5.12 -4.46 -13.70
C THR A 60 -6.38 -4.27 -14.56
N PRO A 61 -6.56 -3.08 -15.18
CA PRO A 61 -7.59 -2.83 -16.17
C PRO A 61 -7.59 -3.89 -17.28
N PRO A 62 -8.77 -4.28 -17.81
CA PRO A 62 -8.87 -5.36 -18.79
C PRO A 62 -7.93 -5.23 -20.00
N ALA A 63 -7.67 -4.01 -20.47
CA ALA A 63 -6.80 -3.76 -21.63
C ALA A 63 -5.32 -4.13 -21.41
N GLU A 64 -4.89 -4.27 -20.15
CA GLU A 64 -3.47 -4.42 -19.78
C GLU A 64 -3.21 -5.72 -18.99
N GLN A 65 -4.23 -6.57 -18.83
CA GLN A 65 -4.13 -7.81 -18.02
C GLN A 65 -3.12 -8.83 -18.55
N ALA A 66 -2.67 -8.71 -19.80
CA ALA A 66 -1.61 -9.55 -20.34
C ALA A 66 -0.28 -9.39 -19.58
N ALA A 67 -0.05 -8.25 -18.91
CA ALA A 67 1.12 -8.01 -18.07
C ALA A 67 0.98 -8.55 -16.63
N GLY A 68 -0.23 -8.96 -16.23
CA GLY A 68 -0.53 -9.46 -14.88
C GLY A 68 -1.86 -8.93 -14.36
N ALA A 69 -2.48 -9.68 -13.45
CA ALA A 69 -3.80 -9.42 -12.90
C ALA A 69 -3.83 -8.25 -11.90
N TYR A 70 -2.68 -7.87 -11.35
CA TYR A 70 -2.56 -6.82 -10.33
C TYR A 70 -1.38 -5.89 -10.59
N ARG A 71 -1.52 -4.65 -10.10
CA ARG A 71 -0.50 -3.60 -10.16
C ARG A 71 -0.05 -3.20 -8.78
N LEU A 72 1.26 -2.99 -8.62
CA LEU A 72 1.85 -2.36 -7.46
C LEU A 72 1.95 -0.85 -7.72
N ARG A 73 1.18 -0.07 -6.97
CA ARG A 73 1.12 1.38 -7.13
C ARG A 73 1.47 2.10 -5.84
N VAL A 74 2.14 3.23 -5.98
CA VAL A 74 2.48 4.13 -4.90
C VAL A 74 1.68 5.42 -5.02
N VAL A 75 1.25 5.95 -3.89
CA VAL A 75 0.67 7.28 -3.78
C VAL A 75 1.26 8.01 -2.57
N SER A 76 1.84 9.18 -2.78
CA SER A 76 2.32 10.11 -1.76
C SER A 76 1.90 11.54 -2.11
N GLU A 77 2.34 12.54 -1.34
CA GLU A 77 2.11 13.94 -1.67
C GLU A 77 2.79 14.38 -2.96
N THR A 78 3.97 13.82 -3.26
CA THR A 78 4.83 14.24 -4.36
C THR A 78 4.84 13.28 -5.54
N LEU A 79 4.44 12.03 -5.34
CA LEU A 79 4.53 10.98 -6.36
C LEU A 79 3.25 10.14 -6.39
N THR A 80 2.80 9.83 -7.60
CA THR A 80 1.81 8.79 -7.84
C THR A 80 2.26 7.99 -9.05
N GLU A 81 2.59 6.72 -8.85
CA GLU A 81 3.26 5.93 -9.89
C GLU A 81 2.93 4.43 -9.75
N THR A 82 2.74 3.76 -10.87
CA THR A 82 2.68 2.29 -10.91
C THR A 82 4.10 1.77 -11.08
N LEU A 83 4.59 1.03 -10.08
CA LEU A 83 5.96 0.53 -10.06
C LEU A 83 6.11 -0.82 -10.78
N ASP A 84 5.07 -1.66 -10.72
CA ASP A 84 5.12 -3.00 -11.30
C ASP A 84 3.72 -3.56 -11.59
N THR A 85 3.64 -4.60 -12.44
CA THR A 85 2.42 -5.38 -12.73
C THR A 85 2.76 -6.87 -12.72
N ASP A 86 2.09 -7.65 -11.88
CA ASP A 86 2.34 -9.10 -11.69
C ASP A 86 1.14 -9.74 -10.96
N ASP A 87 0.84 -11.02 -11.25
CA ASP A 87 -0.22 -11.77 -10.59
C ASP A 87 0.01 -11.93 -9.08
N GLY A 88 1.28 -11.98 -8.67
CA GLY A 88 1.72 -12.16 -7.29
C GLY A 88 1.38 -10.99 -6.38
N TRP A 89 1.03 -9.80 -6.90
CA TRP A 89 0.52 -8.71 -6.07
C TRP A 89 -0.88 -8.98 -5.51
N GLY A 90 -1.54 -10.06 -5.94
CA GLY A 90 -2.75 -10.60 -5.33
C GLY A 90 -2.52 -11.40 -4.04
N ASP A 91 -1.27 -11.82 -3.77
CA ASP A 91 -0.87 -12.53 -2.56
C ASP A 91 -0.55 -11.56 -1.41
N LEU A 92 -1.07 -11.84 -0.22
CA LEU A 92 -0.95 -10.94 0.93
C LEU A 92 0.50 -10.84 1.42
N ASP A 93 1.21 -11.96 1.48
CA ASP A 93 2.56 -12.03 2.04
C ASP A 93 3.56 -11.36 1.11
N ARG A 94 3.52 -11.71 -0.19
CA ARG A 94 4.36 -11.10 -1.22
C ARG A 94 4.11 -9.60 -1.35
N PHE A 95 2.85 -9.18 -1.35
CA PHE A 95 2.51 -7.75 -1.36
C PHE A 95 3.05 -7.04 -0.11
N ALA A 96 2.83 -7.59 1.09
CA ALA A 96 3.25 -6.94 2.32
C ALA A 96 4.77 -6.74 2.39
N GLU A 97 5.55 -7.76 2.01
CA GLU A 97 7.01 -7.68 1.98
C GLU A 97 7.48 -6.57 1.03
N GLN A 98 6.99 -6.57 -0.21
CA GLN A 98 7.42 -5.57 -1.20
C GLN A 98 6.93 -4.16 -0.86
N ALA A 99 5.68 -4.02 -0.40
CA ALA A 99 5.11 -2.73 -0.03
C ALA A 99 5.83 -2.10 1.15
N LEU A 100 6.30 -2.91 2.11
CA LEU A 100 7.13 -2.42 3.21
C LEU A 100 8.48 -1.90 2.70
N ARG A 101 9.17 -2.64 1.81
CA ARG A 101 10.45 -2.21 1.21
C ARG A 101 10.30 -0.89 0.44
N VAL A 102 9.31 -0.81 -0.45
CA VAL A 102 9.00 0.42 -1.19
C VAL A 102 8.70 1.56 -0.22
N GLY A 103 7.89 1.30 0.80
CA GLY A 103 7.50 2.30 1.78
C GLY A 103 8.68 2.88 2.56
N VAL A 104 9.56 2.03 3.11
CA VAL A 104 10.74 2.49 3.85
C VAL A 104 11.73 3.21 2.95
N GLN A 105 11.95 2.75 1.72
CA GLN A 105 12.81 3.42 0.75
C GLN A 105 12.31 4.84 0.46
N MET A 106 11.01 4.99 0.15
CA MET A 106 10.42 6.30 -0.15
C MET A 106 10.41 7.26 1.04
N LEU A 107 10.31 6.73 2.26
CA LEU A 107 10.34 7.52 3.49
C LEU A 107 11.77 7.79 3.99
N GLY A 108 12.80 7.30 3.29
CA GLY A 108 14.21 7.45 3.66
C GLY A 108 14.58 6.70 4.95
N LEU A 109 13.97 5.54 5.19
CA LEU A 109 14.14 4.72 6.39
C LEU A 109 14.99 3.48 6.08
N PRO A 110 15.74 2.96 7.08
CA PRO A 110 16.46 1.69 6.93
C PRO A 110 15.49 0.50 6.96
N GLU A 111 15.72 -0.50 6.10
CA GLU A 111 14.91 -1.73 6.05
C GLU A 111 14.98 -2.56 7.35
N SER A 112 16.11 -2.51 8.05
CA SER A 112 16.35 -3.27 9.29
C SER A 112 15.45 -2.84 10.47
N GLY A 113 14.69 -1.74 10.33
CA GLY A 113 13.85 -1.17 11.38
C GLY A 113 12.36 -1.54 11.32
N ILE A 114 11.97 -2.51 10.48
CA ILE A 114 10.57 -2.92 10.34
C ILE A 114 10.25 -4.01 11.38
N VAL A 115 9.25 -3.75 12.23
CA VAL A 115 8.74 -4.69 13.23
C VAL A 115 7.27 -4.96 12.95
N ARG A 116 6.88 -6.24 12.83
CA ARG A 116 5.46 -6.63 12.77
C ARG A 116 4.87 -6.58 14.18
N LEU A 117 3.73 -5.92 14.31
CA LEU A 117 2.98 -5.83 15.56
C LEU A 117 1.95 -6.96 15.63
N LEU A 118 1.70 -7.44 16.86
CA LEU A 118 0.71 -8.49 17.17
C LEU A 118 -0.72 -8.00 16.97
#